data_AF-Q94545-F1
#
_entry.id   AF-Q94545-F1
#
_cell.length_a   1.000
_cell.length_b   1.000
_cell.length_c   1.000
_cell.angle_alpha   90.00
_cell.angle_beta   90.00
_cell.angle_gamma   90.00
#
_symmetry.space_group_name_H-M   'P 1'
#
loop_
_entity.id
_entity.type
_entity.pdbx_description
1 polymer ?
#
loop_
_entity_poly.entity_id
_entity_poly.type
_entity_poly.pdbx_seq_one_letter_code
_entity_poly.pdbx_strand_id
1 'polypeptide(L)'
;MEDSQMDTSSPTESSSEVNFTAEEDKSQETRSAAGVCYCGKERNLNIVELLCATCSRWVHETCVSYQLGKGKLLPFITNYVFVCKNCSASGLESFRKSQATISQMCHCAIANMQQAASRDGRRQIQFSKDKEIIPYIEQYWEAMTTMPRRLTQSWYSTVQRSLVKDVQTLFTYEEHAEHGAMYGLFHQDLRIIKPNYESMSKSGALRLTDDGYTQASLSKNNRQKRKFPGTDSGPTGKKGRPSSDITANVKLPPHGYPLEHPFNKDGYRYILAEPDPHAPFRQEFDESSDWAGKPIPGWLYRILVPHSVLLALHDRAPQLKISEDRLAVTGERGYCMVRATHSVNRGCWYFEVTIEEMPDGAATRLGWGREYGNLQAPLGYDKFGYSWRSRKGTKFTESHGKHYSDAYVEGDTLGFLIELPEEASLDYLPNTFKDRPLVKFKSHLYYEDKDKITETLKNLHILQGSRIEFFKNGQSQGVAFEDIYAGSYFPAISIHKSATVSVNFGPAFKYPEVLVEHKAKGMHDRVEELITEQCLADTLYLTEHDGRLRLDNMGL
;
A
#
# COMPACT_ATOMS: atom_id res chain seq x y z
N MET A 1 -26.88 65.68 40.77
CA MET A 1 -27.02 67.14 40.66
C MET A 1 -25.97 67.60 39.69
N GLU A 2 -26.21 68.75 39.06
CA GLU A 2 -25.27 69.51 38.23
C GLU A 2 -24.69 68.79 37.00
N ASP A 3 -25.25 69.24 35.89
CA ASP A 3 -24.91 69.00 34.49
C ASP A 3 -23.69 69.86 34.07
N SER A 4 -23.20 69.66 32.85
CA SER A 4 -22.53 70.70 32.02
C SER A 4 -21.13 71.24 32.41
N GLN A 5 -20.25 71.68 31.48
CA GLN A 5 -20.21 71.60 30.00
C GLN A 5 -18.82 72.05 29.44
N MET A 6 -18.53 71.67 28.17
CA MET A 6 -17.84 72.51 27.12
C MET A 6 -16.34 72.88 27.27
N ASP A 7 -15.58 73.29 26.22
CA ASP A 7 -15.83 73.49 24.76
C ASP A 7 -14.48 73.29 23.96
N THR A 8 -14.39 72.53 22.86
CA THR A 8 -14.56 72.82 21.39
C THR A 8 -13.54 73.71 20.65
N SER A 9 -13.05 73.22 19.50
CA SER A 9 -12.90 73.88 18.15
C SER A 9 -12.00 72.99 17.24
N SER A 10 -12.28 72.59 15.98
CA SER A 10 -12.94 73.15 14.76
C SER A 10 -12.00 73.99 13.87
N PRO A 11 -12.27 74.19 12.55
CA PRO A 11 -13.32 73.67 11.65
C PRO A 11 -12.69 72.79 10.50
N THR A 12 -13.12 72.62 9.24
CA THR A 12 -14.15 73.24 8.36
C THR A 12 -14.63 72.28 7.24
N GLU A 13 -15.58 72.78 6.44
CA GLU A 13 -16.36 72.20 5.33
C GLU A 13 -15.67 71.93 3.97
N SER A 14 -16.26 71.03 3.17
CA SER A 14 -17.01 71.40 1.95
C SER A 14 -17.99 70.29 1.54
N SER A 15 -19.05 70.60 0.79
CA SER A 15 -20.28 69.79 0.71
C SER A 15 -20.94 69.73 -0.67
N SER A 16 -21.76 68.71 -0.94
CA SER A 16 -22.88 68.74 -1.89
C SER A 16 -23.91 67.66 -1.54
N GLU A 17 -25.21 67.97 -1.60
CA GLU A 17 -26.32 67.08 -1.24
C GLU A 17 -27.12 66.64 -2.48
N VAL A 18 -27.85 65.51 -2.38
CA VAL A 18 -29.23 65.38 -2.90
C VAL A 18 -30.03 64.58 -1.84
N ASN A 19 -31.35 64.74 -1.80
CA ASN A 19 -32.15 64.63 -0.57
C ASN A 19 -33.53 63.93 -0.80
N PHE A 20 -34.20 63.56 0.30
CA PHE A 20 -35.61 63.07 0.40
C PHE A 20 -35.92 61.69 -0.24
N THR A 21 -36.97 60.93 0.16
CA THR A 21 -37.98 61.06 1.24
C THR A 21 -38.34 59.66 1.80
N ALA A 22 -39.15 59.58 2.86
CA ALA A 22 -39.61 58.32 3.46
C ALA A 22 -40.86 57.73 2.78
N GLU A 23 -40.98 56.39 2.81
CA GLU A 23 -42.27 55.66 2.91
C GLU A 23 -42.01 54.25 3.51
N GLU A 24 -43.07 53.43 3.68
CA GLU A 24 -43.11 52.34 4.68
C GLU A 24 -42.72 50.92 4.17
N ASP A 25 -42.63 49.98 5.14
CA ASP A 25 -42.75 48.51 5.02
C ASP A 25 -41.47 47.64 4.84
N LYS A 26 -41.55 46.41 5.39
CA LYS A 26 -40.67 45.21 5.28
C LYS A 26 -39.22 45.27 5.80
N SER A 27 -38.97 44.53 6.88
CA SER A 27 -37.66 43.89 7.18
C SER A 27 -37.75 42.58 7.99
N GLN A 28 -38.79 41.76 7.78
CA GLN A 28 -38.93 40.42 8.37
C GLN A 28 -38.04 39.34 7.69
N GLU A 29 -36.75 39.58 7.47
CA GLU A 29 -35.98 38.72 6.54
C GLU A 29 -34.51 38.43 6.94
N THR A 30 -34.32 37.64 8.00
CA THR A 30 -33.00 37.10 8.42
C THR A 30 -33.02 35.61 8.81
N ARG A 31 -33.86 34.79 8.14
CA ARG A 31 -34.01 33.34 8.42
C ARG A 31 -33.92 32.41 7.20
N SER A 32 -33.46 32.90 6.04
CA SER A 32 -33.60 32.21 4.74
C SER A 32 -32.31 32.25 3.88
N ALA A 33 -31.35 31.37 4.17
CA ALA A 33 -30.12 31.22 3.36
C ALA A 33 -29.57 29.79 3.24
N ALA A 34 -30.36 28.77 3.59
CA ALA A 34 -29.95 27.36 3.53
C ALA A 34 -30.38 26.71 2.21
N GLY A 35 -29.47 26.53 1.24
CA GLY A 35 -29.77 25.72 0.05
C GLY A 35 -28.95 25.93 -1.23
N VAL A 36 -28.01 26.88 -1.29
CA VAL A 36 -27.32 27.25 -2.53
C VAL A 36 -26.06 26.40 -2.79
N CYS A 37 -25.98 25.79 -3.98
CA CYS A 37 -24.83 25.06 -4.51
C CYS A 37 -23.68 26.00 -4.91
N TYR A 38 -22.46 25.49 -5.14
CA TYR A 38 -21.33 26.28 -5.65
C TYR A 38 -21.65 27.10 -6.92
N CYS A 39 -22.56 26.60 -7.77
CA CYS A 39 -22.96 27.24 -9.02
C CYS A 39 -24.02 28.36 -8.85
N GLY A 40 -24.35 28.74 -7.61
CA GLY A 40 -25.36 29.76 -7.30
C GLY A 40 -26.80 29.30 -7.44
N LYS A 41 -27.05 28.02 -7.77
CA LYS A 41 -28.40 27.48 -8.01
C LYS A 41 -28.91 26.66 -6.81
N GLU A 42 -30.23 26.60 -6.70
CA GLU A 42 -30.94 25.75 -5.73
C GLU A 42 -30.84 24.24 -6.05
N ARG A 43 -31.44 23.42 -5.20
CA ARG A 43 -31.54 21.97 -5.35
C ARG A 43 -32.24 21.55 -6.64
N ASN A 44 -31.81 20.42 -7.21
CA ASN A 44 -32.42 19.86 -8.42
C ASN A 44 -32.62 18.36 -8.26
N LEU A 45 -33.85 17.96 -7.95
CA LEU A 45 -34.25 16.59 -7.63
C LEU A 45 -34.09 15.60 -8.81
N ASN A 46 -33.82 16.09 -10.02
CA ASN A 46 -33.64 15.27 -11.23
C ASN A 46 -32.17 14.84 -11.47
N ILE A 47 -31.23 15.34 -10.67
CA ILE A 47 -29.81 14.99 -10.71
C ILE A 47 -29.32 14.57 -9.33
N VAL A 48 -28.12 13.99 -9.26
CA VAL A 48 -27.50 13.66 -7.97
C VAL A 48 -27.09 14.96 -7.26
N GLU A 49 -27.40 15.06 -5.98
CA GLU A 49 -27.01 16.17 -5.12
C GLU A 49 -26.55 15.64 -3.75
N LEU A 50 -25.49 16.23 -3.22
CA LEU A 50 -24.78 15.79 -2.03
C LEU A 50 -24.87 16.83 -0.92
N LEU A 51 -25.30 16.41 0.27
CA LEU A 51 -25.36 17.24 1.46
C LEU A 51 -24.00 17.22 2.17
N CYS A 52 -23.32 18.36 2.30
CA CYS A 52 -22.09 18.46 3.08
C CYS A 52 -22.38 18.19 4.57
N ALA A 53 -21.66 17.24 5.18
CA ALA A 53 -21.82 16.88 6.59
C ALA A 53 -21.55 18.06 7.54
N THR A 54 -20.57 18.90 7.23
CA THR A 54 -20.17 20.03 8.09
C THR A 54 -21.10 21.24 7.94
N CYS A 55 -21.23 21.83 6.75
CA CYS A 55 -22.02 23.07 6.57
C CYS A 55 -23.49 22.86 6.18
N SER A 56 -23.96 21.62 6.02
CA SER A 56 -25.33 21.29 5.61
C SER A 56 -25.82 21.97 4.32
N ARG A 57 -24.90 22.36 3.42
CA ARG A 57 -25.21 22.85 2.07
C ARG A 57 -25.30 21.68 1.09
N TRP A 58 -26.24 21.78 0.16
CA TRP A 58 -26.37 20.85 -0.96
C TRP A 58 -25.47 21.27 -2.12
N VAL A 59 -24.81 20.32 -2.76
CA VAL A 59 -23.94 20.52 -3.92
C VAL A 59 -24.35 19.52 -5.00
N HIS A 60 -24.61 19.98 -6.22
CA HIS A 60 -24.91 19.10 -7.36
C HIS A 60 -23.66 18.28 -7.74
N GLU A 61 -23.85 17.02 -8.13
CA GLU A 61 -22.79 16.15 -8.67
C GLU A 61 -21.98 16.85 -9.77
N THR A 62 -22.65 17.55 -10.69
CA THR A 62 -22.03 18.33 -11.79
C THR A 62 -21.23 19.56 -11.33
N CYS A 63 -21.17 19.85 -10.04
CA CYS A 63 -20.40 20.95 -9.46
C CYS A 63 -19.26 20.46 -8.55
N VAL A 64 -19.21 19.17 -8.23
CA VAL A 64 -18.09 18.54 -7.51
C VAL A 64 -16.96 18.30 -8.51
N SER A 65 -15.72 18.65 -8.15
CA SER A 65 -14.53 18.40 -8.96
C SER A 65 -13.93 17.00 -8.76
N TYR A 66 -14.19 16.39 -7.61
CA TYR A 66 -13.82 15.03 -7.28
C TYR A 66 -14.69 14.00 -8.03
N GLN A 67 -14.10 12.93 -8.57
CA GLN A 67 -14.85 11.84 -9.20
C GLN A 67 -15.55 10.99 -8.13
N LEU A 68 -16.89 11.03 -8.11
CA LEU A 68 -17.74 10.45 -7.05
C LEU A 68 -17.88 8.91 -7.08
N GLY A 69 -16.82 8.21 -7.49
CA GLY A 69 -16.79 6.77 -7.71
C GLY A 69 -17.22 6.35 -9.12
N LYS A 70 -17.00 5.07 -9.44
CA LYS A 70 -17.15 4.52 -10.80
C LYS A 70 -18.58 4.16 -11.18
N GLY A 71 -19.43 3.91 -10.18
CA GLY A 71 -20.84 3.61 -10.38
C GLY A 71 -21.67 4.89 -10.47
N LYS A 72 -22.51 5.01 -11.51
CA LYS A 72 -23.48 6.11 -11.64
C LYS A 72 -24.32 6.22 -10.36
N LEU A 73 -24.18 7.33 -9.63
CA LEU A 73 -24.98 7.57 -8.42
C LEU A 73 -26.46 7.79 -8.78
N LEU A 74 -27.33 7.58 -7.79
CA LEU A 74 -28.75 7.92 -7.89
C LEU A 74 -29.08 9.15 -7.02
N PRO A 75 -30.03 10.00 -7.45
CA PRO A 75 -30.72 10.92 -6.56
C PRO A 75 -31.26 10.21 -5.30
N PHE A 76 -31.49 10.95 -4.23
CA PHE A 76 -32.07 10.43 -2.97
C PHE A 76 -31.30 9.30 -2.27
N ILE A 77 -30.08 8.98 -2.69
CA ILE A 77 -29.15 8.12 -1.93
C ILE A 77 -28.85 8.78 -0.56
N THR A 78 -28.71 7.98 0.50
CA THR A 78 -28.54 8.50 1.88
C THR A 78 -27.41 7.82 2.67
N ASN A 79 -26.79 6.79 2.10
CA ASN A 79 -25.72 5.99 2.69
C ASN A 79 -24.33 6.49 2.26
N TYR A 80 -24.10 7.81 2.23
CA TYR A 80 -22.79 8.40 1.97
C TYR A 80 -22.40 9.42 3.03
N VAL A 81 -21.13 9.80 3.03
CA VAL A 81 -20.56 10.95 3.73
C VAL A 81 -19.91 11.85 2.69
N PHE A 82 -20.25 13.15 2.70
CA PHE A 82 -19.67 14.15 1.79
C PHE A 82 -19.17 15.36 2.58
N VAL A 83 -17.98 15.86 2.26
CA VAL A 83 -17.46 17.13 2.75
C VAL A 83 -17.09 17.98 1.54
N CYS A 84 -17.72 19.15 1.43
CA CYS A 84 -17.44 20.10 0.36
C CYS A 84 -16.09 20.81 0.56
N LYS A 85 -15.50 21.33 -0.52
CA LYS A 85 -14.15 21.95 -0.49
C LYS A 85 -14.01 23.06 0.56
N ASN A 86 -15.05 23.86 0.74
CA ASN A 86 -15.13 24.95 1.72
C ASN A 86 -15.15 24.47 3.19
N CYS A 87 -15.28 23.16 3.45
CA CYS A 87 -15.30 22.57 4.78
C CYS A 87 -14.23 21.47 4.96
N SER A 88 -13.33 21.33 3.98
CA SER A 88 -12.24 20.35 4.02
C SER A 88 -10.93 21.07 4.32
N ALA A 89 -10.18 20.58 5.31
CA ALA A 89 -8.90 21.18 5.70
C ALA A 89 -7.83 21.17 4.60
N SER A 90 -7.97 20.30 3.59
CA SER A 90 -7.10 20.25 2.41
C SER A 90 -7.58 21.14 1.24
N GLY A 91 -8.76 21.76 1.35
CA GLY A 91 -9.43 22.42 0.23
C GLY A 91 -9.95 21.47 -0.86
N LEU A 92 -9.83 20.15 -0.68
CA LEU A 92 -10.33 19.13 -1.61
C LEU A 92 -11.64 18.53 -1.09
N GLU A 93 -12.59 18.26 -2.00
CA GLU A 93 -13.79 17.48 -1.67
C GLU A 93 -13.44 16.06 -1.22
N SER A 94 -14.24 15.51 -0.31
CA SER A 94 -14.19 14.08 0.00
C SER A 94 -15.60 13.48 -0.02
N PHE A 95 -15.71 12.29 -0.61
CA PHE A 95 -16.95 11.53 -0.69
C PHE A 95 -16.69 10.06 -0.37
N ARG A 96 -17.45 9.50 0.56
CA ARG A 96 -17.36 8.08 0.92
C ARG A 96 -18.75 7.45 1.00
N LYS A 97 -19.02 6.51 0.10
CA LYS A 97 -20.21 5.67 0.18
C LYS A 97 -20.02 4.56 1.21
N SER A 98 -21.10 4.22 1.91
CA SER A 98 -21.20 3.17 2.92
C SER A 98 -22.21 2.12 2.48
N GLN A 99 -22.19 0.94 3.11
CA GLN A 99 -23.13 -0.14 2.77
C GLN A 99 -24.56 0.27 3.14
N ALA A 100 -25.45 0.35 2.15
CA ALA A 100 -26.84 0.68 2.39
C ALA A 100 -27.55 -0.44 3.17
N THR A 101 -28.42 -0.07 4.11
CA THR A 101 -29.44 -0.97 4.63
C THR A 101 -30.53 -1.19 3.59
N ILE A 102 -31.26 -2.33 3.67
CA ILE A 102 -32.38 -2.60 2.75
C ILE A 102 -33.45 -1.50 2.84
N SER A 103 -33.68 -0.92 4.03
CA SER A 103 -34.61 0.22 4.20
C SER A 103 -34.18 1.45 3.40
N GLN A 104 -32.89 1.82 3.45
CA GLN A 104 -32.34 2.93 2.63
C GLN A 104 -32.42 2.64 1.13
N MET A 105 -32.20 1.38 0.71
CA MET A 105 -32.34 0.98 -0.70
C MET A 105 -33.79 1.10 -1.18
N CYS A 106 -34.77 0.66 -0.36
CA CYS A 106 -36.20 0.82 -0.67
C CYS A 106 -36.61 2.31 -0.71
N HIS A 107 -36.15 3.10 0.25
CA HIS A 107 -36.43 4.54 0.32
C HIS A 107 -35.85 5.30 -0.89
N CYS A 108 -34.62 4.98 -1.29
CA CYS A 108 -34.00 5.52 -2.52
C CYS A 108 -34.76 5.06 -3.78
N ALA A 109 -35.17 3.80 -3.88
CA ALA A 109 -35.94 3.28 -5.00
C ALA A 109 -37.28 4.02 -5.18
N ILE A 110 -38.10 4.06 -4.13
CA ILE A 110 -39.43 4.71 -4.15
C ILE A 110 -39.28 6.20 -4.45
N ALA A 111 -38.33 6.90 -3.84
CA ALA A 111 -38.10 8.34 -4.09
C ALA A 111 -37.72 8.62 -5.56
N ASN A 112 -36.85 7.81 -6.17
CA ASN A 112 -36.49 7.96 -7.59
C ASN A 112 -37.68 7.67 -8.51
N MET A 113 -38.46 6.62 -8.23
CA MET A 113 -39.64 6.28 -9.05
C MET A 113 -40.74 7.33 -8.92
N GLN A 114 -40.96 7.89 -7.73
CA GLN A 114 -41.89 9.00 -7.49
C GLN A 114 -41.45 10.29 -8.21
N GLN A 115 -40.16 10.64 -8.17
CA GLN A 115 -39.62 11.78 -8.91
C GLN A 115 -39.73 11.56 -10.43
N ALA A 116 -39.44 10.36 -10.92
CA ALA A 116 -39.56 10.01 -12.34
C ALA A 116 -41.01 10.10 -12.81
N ALA A 117 -41.97 9.54 -12.06
CA ALA A 117 -43.39 9.68 -12.35
C ALA A 117 -43.82 11.15 -12.38
N SER A 118 -43.44 11.95 -11.38
CA SER A 118 -43.78 13.38 -11.31
C SER A 118 -43.19 14.19 -12.48
N ARG A 119 -41.96 13.88 -12.92
CA ARG A 119 -41.33 14.49 -14.10
C ARG A 119 -42.07 14.12 -15.39
N ASP A 120 -42.56 12.88 -15.48
CA ASP A 120 -43.35 12.37 -16.59
C ASP A 120 -44.85 12.78 -16.50
N GLY A 121 -45.20 13.73 -15.61
CA GLY A 121 -46.57 14.22 -15.41
C GLY A 121 -47.53 13.28 -14.68
N ARG A 122 -47.05 12.13 -14.20
CA ARG A 122 -47.84 11.07 -13.54
C ARG A 122 -47.82 11.24 -12.01
N ARG A 123 -48.99 11.23 -11.37
CA ARG A 123 -49.12 11.29 -9.89
C ARG A 123 -48.99 9.90 -9.23
N GLN A 124 -47.97 9.13 -9.60
CA GLN A 124 -47.70 7.83 -8.98
C GLN A 124 -46.84 8.02 -7.72
N ILE A 125 -47.42 7.73 -6.55
CA ILE A 125 -46.79 7.87 -5.23
C ILE A 125 -46.70 6.54 -4.45
N GLN A 126 -47.12 5.44 -5.08
CA GLN A 126 -47.07 4.07 -4.57
C GLN A 126 -46.60 3.12 -5.67
N PHE A 127 -45.86 2.10 -5.27
CA PHE A 127 -45.20 1.14 -6.17
C PHE A 127 -45.32 -0.28 -5.63
N SER A 128 -45.54 -1.24 -6.51
CA SER A 128 -45.66 -2.66 -6.17
C SER A 128 -44.30 -3.21 -5.76
N LYS A 129 -44.26 -3.91 -4.61
CA LYS A 129 -43.01 -4.50 -4.10
C LYS A 129 -42.32 -5.38 -5.14
N ASP A 130 -43.08 -6.31 -5.72
CA ASP A 130 -42.55 -7.38 -6.57
C ASP A 130 -42.41 -6.95 -8.04
N LYS A 131 -43.25 -6.02 -8.52
CA LYS A 131 -43.22 -5.57 -9.92
C LYS A 131 -42.32 -4.34 -10.15
N GLU A 132 -42.06 -3.52 -9.14
CA GLU A 132 -41.37 -2.23 -9.30
C GLU A 132 -40.19 -2.07 -8.33
N ILE A 133 -40.40 -2.17 -7.01
CA ILE A 133 -39.37 -1.86 -6.01
C ILE A 133 -38.19 -2.84 -6.09
N ILE A 134 -38.46 -4.15 -6.15
CA ILE A 134 -37.41 -5.19 -6.24
C ILE A 134 -36.64 -5.08 -7.58
N PRO A 135 -37.29 -5.04 -8.77
CA PRO A 135 -36.60 -4.83 -10.04
C PRO A 135 -35.75 -3.56 -10.09
N TYR A 136 -36.23 -2.44 -9.54
CA TYR A 136 -35.45 -1.19 -9.49
C TYR A 136 -34.17 -1.35 -8.65
N ILE A 137 -34.25 -2.05 -7.50
CA ILE A 137 -33.08 -2.37 -6.67
C ILE A 137 -32.13 -3.34 -7.40
N GLU A 138 -32.63 -4.30 -8.19
CA GLU A 138 -31.78 -5.21 -8.96
C GLU A 138 -31.07 -4.53 -10.14
N GLN A 139 -31.72 -3.55 -10.78
CA GLN A 139 -31.17 -2.74 -11.87
C GLN A 139 -30.09 -1.77 -11.39
N TYR A 140 -30.32 -1.11 -10.25
CA TYR A 140 -29.45 -0.05 -9.71
C TYR A 140 -28.65 -0.50 -8.48
N TRP A 141 -28.39 -1.80 -8.35
CA TRP A 141 -27.76 -2.40 -7.18
C TRP A 141 -26.45 -1.73 -6.78
N GLU A 142 -25.52 -1.62 -7.72
CA GLU A 142 -24.19 -1.02 -7.53
C GLU A 142 -24.27 0.49 -7.30
N ALA A 143 -25.27 1.16 -7.87
CA ALA A 143 -25.53 2.58 -7.62
C ALA A 143 -25.99 2.83 -6.17
N MET A 144 -26.79 1.93 -5.60
CA MET A 144 -27.32 2.06 -4.22
C MET A 144 -26.35 1.60 -3.13
N THR A 145 -25.75 0.41 -3.25
CA THR A 145 -25.02 -0.22 -2.15
C THR A 145 -23.62 -0.71 -2.53
N THR A 146 -22.78 -0.97 -1.53
CA THR A 146 -21.46 -1.63 -1.67
C THR A 146 -21.50 -3.12 -1.30
N MET A 147 -22.67 -3.65 -0.91
CA MET A 147 -22.88 -5.08 -0.68
C MET A 147 -22.79 -5.86 -2.00
N PRO A 148 -22.09 -7.01 -2.09
CA PRO A 148 -22.05 -7.85 -3.29
C PRO A 148 -23.45 -8.26 -3.79
N ARG A 149 -23.63 -8.32 -5.12
CA ARG A 149 -24.92 -8.62 -5.76
C ARG A 149 -25.42 -10.01 -5.38
N ARG A 150 -26.65 -10.09 -4.88
CA ARG A 150 -27.23 -11.35 -4.38
C ARG A 150 -27.87 -12.15 -5.51
N LEU A 151 -27.29 -13.31 -5.82
CA LEU A 151 -27.73 -14.18 -6.92
C LEU A 151 -29.00 -14.99 -6.65
N THR A 152 -29.48 -15.07 -5.40
CA THR A 152 -30.70 -15.82 -5.02
C THR A 152 -31.80 -14.87 -4.55
N GLN A 153 -33.05 -15.12 -4.93
CA GLN A 153 -34.23 -14.30 -4.55
C GLN A 153 -34.56 -14.27 -3.04
N SER A 154 -33.80 -14.99 -2.21
CA SER A 154 -33.98 -15.06 -0.74
C SER A 154 -34.07 -13.69 -0.04
N TRP A 155 -33.42 -12.65 -0.59
CA TRP A 155 -33.44 -11.29 -0.04
C TRP A 155 -34.74 -10.51 -0.31
N TYR A 156 -35.62 -10.96 -1.21
CA TYR A 156 -36.95 -10.36 -1.43
C TYR A 156 -37.79 -10.42 -0.13
N SER A 157 -37.63 -11.51 0.65
CA SER A 157 -38.23 -11.64 1.99
C SER A 157 -37.72 -10.58 2.98
N THR A 158 -36.51 -10.05 2.79
CA THR A 158 -35.94 -8.97 3.60
C THR A 158 -36.40 -7.60 3.12
N VAL A 159 -36.70 -7.41 1.84
CA VAL A 159 -37.40 -6.22 1.33
C VAL A 159 -38.78 -6.11 1.96
N GLN A 160 -39.59 -7.17 1.90
CA GLN A 160 -40.91 -7.23 2.57
C GLN A 160 -40.78 -6.88 4.07
N ARG A 161 -39.87 -7.54 4.81
CA ARG A 161 -39.65 -7.25 6.23
C ARG A 161 -39.22 -5.81 6.49
N SER A 162 -38.39 -5.21 5.63
CA SER A 162 -37.90 -3.84 5.83
C SER A 162 -38.97 -2.80 5.54
N LEU A 163 -39.75 -2.98 4.47
CA LEU A 163 -40.88 -2.12 4.14
C LEU A 163 -41.95 -2.17 5.26
N VAL A 164 -42.39 -3.37 5.64
CA VAL A 164 -43.42 -3.58 6.69
C VAL A 164 -42.98 -3.05 8.05
N LYS A 165 -41.70 -3.21 8.42
CA LYS A 165 -41.16 -2.73 9.70
C LYS A 165 -41.20 -1.20 9.83
N ASP A 166 -40.99 -0.48 8.72
CA ASP A 166 -40.83 0.97 8.72
C ASP A 166 -42.08 1.69 8.12
N VAL A 167 -43.23 1.02 8.06
CA VAL A 167 -44.53 1.67 7.78
C VAL A 167 -44.86 2.67 8.91
N GLN A 168 -45.60 3.73 8.59
CA GLN A 168 -45.92 4.86 9.49
C GLN A 168 -44.71 5.71 9.94
N THR A 169 -43.51 5.42 9.44
CA THR A 169 -42.28 6.19 9.79
C THR A 169 -41.47 6.57 8.56
N LEU A 170 -41.22 5.63 7.64
CA LEU A 170 -40.59 5.89 6.34
C LEU A 170 -41.53 5.58 5.17
N PHE A 171 -42.39 4.57 5.33
CA PHE A 171 -43.25 4.07 4.24
C PHE A 171 -44.75 4.20 4.53
N THR A 172 -45.53 4.31 3.47
CA THR A 172 -46.97 3.96 3.46
C THR A 172 -47.15 2.56 2.87
N TYR A 173 -48.30 1.94 3.15
CA TYR A 173 -48.69 0.63 2.64
C TYR A 173 -50.19 0.65 2.32
N GLU A 174 -50.54 0.09 1.16
CA GLU A 174 -51.92 -0.09 0.69
C GLU A 174 -52.02 -1.43 -0.05
N GLU A 175 -53.10 -2.18 0.14
CA GLU A 175 -53.30 -3.49 -0.50
C GLU A 175 -54.28 -3.33 -1.67
N HIS A 176 -53.78 -3.35 -2.90
CA HIS A 176 -54.58 -3.09 -4.09
C HIS A 176 -54.99 -4.40 -4.78
N ALA A 177 -56.29 -4.60 -5.02
CA ALA A 177 -56.86 -5.88 -5.48
C ALA A 177 -56.18 -6.49 -6.74
N GLU A 178 -55.72 -5.64 -7.67
CA GLU A 178 -55.06 -6.09 -8.91
C GLU A 178 -53.51 -6.08 -8.85
N HIS A 179 -52.91 -5.47 -7.82
CA HIS A 179 -51.47 -5.18 -7.78
C HIS A 179 -50.76 -5.70 -6.51
N GLY A 180 -51.53 -6.17 -5.52
CA GLY A 180 -51.06 -6.65 -4.23
C GLY A 180 -50.56 -5.51 -3.34
N ALA A 181 -49.57 -5.82 -2.51
CA ALA A 181 -48.94 -4.88 -1.59
C ALA A 181 -48.19 -3.75 -2.32
N MET A 182 -48.81 -2.56 -2.30
CA MET A 182 -48.26 -1.30 -2.80
C MET A 182 -47.61 -0.52 -1.64
N TYR A 183 -46.47 0.12 -1.90
CA TYR A 183 -45.75 0.93 -0.91
C TYR A 183 -45.36 2.29 -1.47
N GLY A 184 -45.52 3.34 -0.66
CA GLY A 184 -45.08 4.70 -0.96
C GLY A 184 -44.20 5.26 0.15
N LEU A 185 -43.83 6.54 0.04
CA LEU A 185 -43.15 7.25 1.14
C LEU A 185 -44.16 7.84 2.13
N PHE A 186 -43.83 7.81 3.42
CA PHE A 186 -44.61 8.47 4.46
C PHE A 186 -44.62 10.00 4.30
N HIS A 187 -43.49 10.57 3.88
CA HIS A 187 -43.38 11.98 3.53
C HIS A 187 -43.30 12.16 2.01
N GLN A 188 -44.20 13.00 1.47
CA GLN A 188 -44.36 13.19 0.03
C GLN A 188 -43.46 14.30 -0.56
N ASP A 189 -42.89 15.19 0.27
CA ASP A 189 -41.87 16.14 -0.20
C ASP A 189 -40.48 15.50 -0.18
N LEU A 190 -40.01 15.08 -1.35
CA LEU A 190 -38.72 14.43 -1.54
C LEU A 190 -37.52 15.33 -1.14
N ARG A 191 -37.71 16.64 -0.95
CA ARG A 191 -36.66 17.55 -0.44
C ARG A 191 -36.27 17.25 1.01
N ILE A 192 -37.09 16.58 1.82
CA ILE A 192 -36.66 16.25 3.20
C ILE A 192 -35.62 15.12 3.24
N ILE A 193 -35.46 14.37 2.14
CA ILE A 193 -34.56 13.20 2.08
C ILE A 193 -33.10 13.68 2.15
N LYS A 194 -32.38 13.16 3.14
CA LYS A 194 -30.97 13.47 3.41
C LYS A 194 -30.26 12.34 4.17
N PRO A 195 -28.92 12.23 4.10
CA PRO A 195 -28.14 11.39 5.01
C PRO A 195 -28.39 11.75 6.49
N ASN A 196 -28.43 10.75 7.36
CA ASN A 196 -28.51 10.93 8.80
C ASN A 196 -27.11 10.84 9.44
N TYR A 197 -26.37 11.94 9.38
CA TYR A 197 -24.99 12.02 9.88
C TYR A 197 -24.84 11.77 11.38
N GLU A 198 -25.86 12.08 12.19
CA GLU A 198 -25.87 11.74 13.61
C GLU A 198 -25.93 10.23 13.88
N SER A 199 -26.66 9.46 13.05
CA SER A 199 -26.68 8.01 13.15
C SER A 199 -25.37 7.38 12.65
N MET A 200 -24.72 8.03 11.67
CA MET A 200 -23.42 7.60 11.15
C MET A 200 -22.26 7.90 12.12
N SER A 201 -22.29 9.01 12.85
CA SER A 201 -21.31 9.26 13.92
C SER A 201 -21.50 8.29 15.10
N LYS A 202 -22.75 8.03 15.51
CA LYS A 202 -23.10 7.03 16.55
C LYS A 202 -22.71 5.59 16.17
N SER A 203 -22.62 5.26 14.88
CA SER A 203 -22.10 3.96 14.40
C SER A 203 -20.58 3.95 14.15
N GLY A 204 -19.89 5.06 14.41
CA GLY A 204 -18.42 5.17 14.33
C GLY A 204 -17.87 5.49 12.95
N ALA A 205 -18.70 5.88 11.98
CA ALA A 205 -18.26 6.24 10.62
C ALA A 205 -17.73 7.69 10.52
N LEU A 206 -18.16 8.59 11.41
CA LEU A 206 -17.65 9.96 11.55
C LEU A 206 -17.21 10.23 13.00
N ARG A 207 -16.24 11.12 13.19
CA ARG A 207 -16.00 11.81 14.46
C ARG A 207 -16.50 13.25 14.36
N LEU A 208 -16.88 13.84 15.50
CA LEU A 208 -16.89 15.29 15.64
C LEU A 208 -15.55 15.73 16.24
N THR A 209 -15.13 16.90 15.81
CA THR A 209 -14.02 17.74 16.30
C THR A 209 -14.56 19.17 16.38
N ASP A 210 -13.84 20.09 17.02
CA ASP A 210 -14.32 21.49 17.20
C ASP A 210 -14.54 22.18 15.85
N ASP A 211 -13.67 21.92 14.86
CA ASP A 211 -13.78 22.40 13.47
C ASP A 211 -14.86 21.65 12.64
N GLY A 212 -15.72 20.84 13.27
CA GLY A 212 -16.78 20.07 12.64
C GLY A 212 -16.46 18.59 12.43
N TYR A 213 -17.05 17.97 11.40
CA TYR A 213 -16.94 16.53 11.17
C TYR A 213 -15.60 16.13 10.54
N THR A 214 -14.87 15.23 11.20
CA THR A 214 -13.65 14.60 10.69
C THR A 214 -13.83 13.10 10.47
N GLN A 215 -13.14 12.55 9.47
CA GLN A 215 -13.24 11.14 9.14
C GLN A 215 -12.58 10.28 10.23
N ALA A 216 -13.25 9.18 10.62
CA ALA A 216 -12.81 8.35 11.73
C ALA A 216 -11.75 7.31 11.27
N SER A 217 -10.50 7.49 11.67
CA SER A 217 -9.49 6.42 11.60
C SER A 217 -9.88 5.28 12.55
N LEU A 218 -10.15 4.08 12.01
CA LEU A 218 -10.60 2.93 12.80
C LEU A 218 -9.46 2.31 13.62
N SER A 219 -9.26 2.84 14.82
CA SER A 219 -8.44 2.25 15.88
C SER A 219 -9.30 1.99 17.12
N LYS A 220 -9.43 0.73 17.52
CA LYS A 220 -10.33 0.28 18.60
C LYS A 220 -9.80 0.65 19.99
N ASN A 221 -10.69 1.09 20.87
CA ASN A 221 -10.66 0.90 22.33
C ASN A 221 -11.92 1.52 22.97
N ASN A 222 -12.51 1.03 24.08
CA ASN A 222 -12.27 -0.16 24.92
C ASN A 222 -13.51 -0.46 25.80
N ARG A 223 -13.45 -1.53 26.60
CA ARG A 223 -13.90 -1.65 28.02
C ARG A 223 -15.21 -2.41 28.33
N GLN A 224 -15.05 -3.36 29.27
CA GLN A 224 -16.02 -4.10 30.12
C GLN A 224 -16.28 -5.59 29.76
N LYS A 225 -16.27 -6.58 30.69
CA LYS A 225 -15.72 -6.69 32.07
C LYS A 225 -15.80 -8.18 32.54
N ARG A 226 -14.95 -8.61 33.51
CA ARG A 226 -14.78 -9.98 34.12
C ARG A 226 -13.90 -10.92 33.25
N LYS A 227 -12.81 -11.59 33.69
CA LYS A 227 -12.40 -12.35 34.92
C LYS A 227 -12.90 -13.81 34.95
N PHE A 228 -12.13 -14.87 35.29
CA PHE A 228 -10.70 -15.10 35.64
C PHE A 228 -10.25 -16.55 35.18
N PRO A 229 -9.02 -17.08 35.43
CA PRO A 229 -8.38 -18.13 34.58
C PRO A 229 -8.26 -19.58 35.18
N GLY A 230 -7.67 -20.48 34.38
CA GLY A 230 -7.20 -21.85 34.74
C GLY A 230 -6.16 -22.35 33.70
N THR A 231 -5.41 -23.43 33.98
CA THR A 231 -4.15 -23.79 33.26
C THR A 231 -4.20 -25.07 32.39
N ASP A 232 -3.13 -25.23 31.60
CA ASP A 232 -2.53 -26.45 31.04
C ASP A 232 -3.07 -27.16 29.77
N SER A 233 -2.15 -27.23 28.79
CA SER A 233 -1.91 -28.26 27.75
C SER A 233 -3.08 -28.94 27.01
N GLY A 234 -3.28 -28.56 25.75
CA GLY A 234 -4.00 -29.37 24.76
C GLY A 234 -4.23 -28.64 23.41
N PRO A 235 -3.63 -29.06 22.28
CA PRO A 235 -3.76 -28.33 21.02
C PRO A 235 -4.97 -28.79 20.18
N THR A 236 -5.89 -27.88 19.86
CA THR A 236 -6.77 -27.90 18.66
C THR A 236 -7.69 -26.66 18.66
N GLY A 237 -8.31 -26.35 17.51
CA GLY A 237 -9.48 -25.45 17.46
C GLY A 237 -9.32 -24.21 16.57
N LYS A 238 -9.68 -24.33 15.28
CA LYS A 238 -9.79 -23.20 14.35
C LYS A 238 -10.89 -22.23 14.83
N LYS A 239 -10.55 -20.97 15.13
CA LYS A 239 -11.51 -19.85 15.24
C LYS A 239 -10.99 -18.64 14.47
N GLY A 240 -11.87 -17.99 13.71
CA GLY A 240 -11.50 -17.10 12.63
C GLY A 240 -10.93 -15.74 13.07
N ARG A 241 -9.92 -15.26 12.34
CA ARG A 241 -9.45 -13.87 12.37
C ARG A 241 -10.23 -13.09 11.29
N PRO A 242 -10.75 -11.88 11.55
CA PRO A 242 -11.45 -11.09 10.53
C PRO A 242 -10.55 -10.76 9.35
N SER A 243 -11.05 -10.94 8.13
CA SER A 243 -10.33 -10.63 6.88
C SER A 243 -10.77 -9.27 6.33
N SER A 244 -10.19 -8.20 6.85
CA SER A 244 -10.45 -6.82 6.37
C SER A 244 -9.21 -5.93 6.26
N ASP A 245 -8.06 -6.36 6.78
CA ASP A 245 -6.82 -5.56 6.75
C ASP A 245 -6.04 -5.89 5.46
N ILE A 246 -6.34 -5.14 4.39
CA ILE A 246 -5.69 -5.24 3.06
C ILE A 246 -4.87 -3.98 2.73
N THR A 247 -5.22 -2.82 3.29
CA THR A 247 -4.64 -1.49 3.00
C THR A 247 -4.22 -0.73 4.27
N ALA A 248 -3.43 -1.36 5.14
CA ALA A 248 -2.89 -0.70 6.33
C ALA A 248 -1.50 -1.26 6.70
N ASN A 249 -0.53 -0.34 6.91
CA ASN A 249 0.88 -0.61 7.17
C ASN A 249 1.13 -1.66 8.27
N VAL A 250 1.35 -2.91 7.88
CA VAL A 250 1.84 -3.96 8.77
C VAL A 250 3.31 -3.64 9.07
N LYS A 251 3.56 -3.09 10.25
CA LYS A 251 4.92 -2.76 10.70
C LYS A 251 5.79 -4.01 10.66
N LEU A 252 6.92 -3.90 9.95
CA LEU A 252 7.96 -4.93 9.94
C LEU A 252 8.48 -5.19 11.37
N PRO A 253 9.00 -6.39 11.66
CA PRO A 253 9.76 -6.64 12.88
C PRO A 253 10.96 -5.69 13.01
N PRO A 254 11.49 -5.45 14.23
CA PRO A 254 12.63 -4.54 14.44
C PRO A 254 13.88 -4.84 13.60
N HIS A 255 14.10 -6.08 13.17
CA HIS A 255 15.19 -6.51 12.28
C HIS A 255 14.90 -6.32 10.77
N GLY A 256 13.86 -5.56 10.42
CA GLY A 256 13.60 -5.05 9.07
C GLY A 256 13.11 -6.07 8.02
N TYR A 257 12.73 -7.29 8.43
CA TYR A 257 12.25 -8.31 7.49
C TYR A 257 11.33 -9.34 8.20
N PRO A 258 10.34 -9.96 7.53
CA PRO A 258 9.50 -10.99 8.16
C PRO A 258 10.26 -12.32 8.41
N LEU A 259 10.29 -12.79 9.66
CA LEU A 259 10.87 -14.10 10.01
C LEU A 259 10.22 -15.26 9.24
N GLU A 260 8.91 -15.20 9.03
CA GLU A 260 8.17 -16.12 8.18
C GLU A 260 7.81 -15.44 6.85
N HIS A 261 8.46 -15.91 5.79
CA HIS A 261 8.36 -15.43 4.41
C HIS A 261 8.25 -16.65 3.48
N PRO A 262 7.72 -16.49 2.25
CA PRO A 262 7.79 -17.54 1.24
C PRO A 262 9.25 -17.70 0.77
N PHE A 263 9.76 -18.93 0.74
CA PHE A 263 11.07 -19.24 0.17
C PHE A 263 10.96 -19.36 -1.35
N ASN A 264 12.01 -18.93 -2.07
CA ASN A 264 12.14 -19.13 -3.51
C ASN A 264 12.08 -20.63 -3.84
N LYS A 265 11.20 -21.03 -4.76
CA LYS A 265 10.89 -22.43 -5.08
C LYS A 265 10.27 -22.55 -6.46
N ASP A 266 10.29 -23.75 -7.04
CA ASP A 266 9.59 -24.09 -8.29
C ASP A 266 9.87 -23.18 -9.50
N GLY A 267 11.01 -22.45 -9.49
CA GLY A 267 11.36 -21.45 -10.49
C GLY A 267 10.74 -20.06 -10.25
N TYR A 268 10.40 -19.72 -9.01
CA TYR A 268 9.85 -18.43 -8.61
C TYR A 268 10.61 -17.82 -7.43
N ARG A 269 10.79 -16.49 -7.49
CA ARG A 269 11.38 -15.64 -6.45
C ARG A 269 10.30 -14.79 -5.80
N TYR A 270 10.44 -14.54 -4.49
CA TYR A 270 9.51 -13.71 -3.73
C TYR A 270 10.20 -12.46 -3.17
N ILE A 271 9.92 -11.31 -3.77
CA ILE A 271 10.53 -10.02 -3.43
C ILE A 271 9.57 -9.28 -2.49
N LEU A 272 10.02 -8.93 -1.27
CA LEU A 272 9.19 -8.26 -0.29
C LEU A 272 8.78 -6.86 -0.77
N ALA A 273 7.46 -6.61 -0.80
CA ALA A 273 6.88 -5.39 -1.33
C ALA A 273 6.28 -4.52 -0.21
N GLU A 274 6.50 -3.21 -0.29
CA GLU A 274 5.85 -2.21 0.57
C GLU A 274 4.92 -1.27 -0.23
N PRO A 275 3.89 -0.66 0.39
CA PRO A 275 2.95 0.21 -0.32
C PRO A 275 3.62 1.51 -0.77
N ASP A 276 3.63 1.79 -2.07
CA ASP A 276 4.30 2.96 -2.63
C ASP A 276 3.47 4.24 -2.36
N PRO A 277 4.03 5.28 -1.70
CA PRO A 277 3.36 6.55 -1.50
C PRO A 277 3.29 7.45 -2.75
N HIS A 278 4.05 7.16 -3.80
CA HIS A 278 4.12 7.97 -5.03
C HIS A 278 3.28 7.39 -6.18
N ALA A 279 2.74 6.17 -6.03
CA ALA A 279 1.94 5.54 -7.06
C ALA A 279 0.61 6.28 -7.32
N PRO A 280 0.20 6.47 -8.60
CA PRO A 280 -1.07 7.10 -8.92
C PRO A 280 -2.25 6.24 -8.46
N PHE A 281 -3.38 6.89 -8.14
CA PHE A 281 -4.60 6.26 -7.59
C PHE A 281 -4.41 5.56 -6.23
N ARG A 282 -3.26 5.71 -5.56
CA ARG A 282 -2.98 5.07 -4.27
C ARG A 282 -4.00 5.44 -3.18
N GLN A 283 -4.37 6.72 -3.07
CA GLN A 283 -5.40 7.16 -2.12
C GLN A 283 -6.77 6.57 -2.44
N GLU A 284 -7.18 6.55 -3.72
CA GLU A 284 -8.45 5.97 -4.17
C GLU A 284 -8.52 4.46 -3.88
N PHE A 285 -7.40 3.76 -3.99
CA PHE A 285 -7.29 2.34 -3.66
C PHE A 285 -7.41 2.09 -2.14
N ASP A 286 -6.72 2.89 -1.32
CA ASP A 286 -6.77 2.77 0.14
C ASP A 286 -8.14 3.18 0.74
N GLU A 287 -8.85 4.15 0.13
CA GLU A 287 -10.15 4.65 0.61
C GLU A 287 -11.36 3.80 0.16
N SER A 288 -11.30 3.20 -1.03
CA SER A 288 -12.43 2.49 -1.65
C SER A 288 -12.65 1.06 -1.13
N SER A 289 -13.88 0.75 -0.75
CA SER A 289 -14.32 -0.60 -0.42
C SER A 289 -14.28 -1.57 -1.61
N ASP A 290 -14.27 -1.04 -2.83
CA ASP A 290 -14.65 -1.79 -4.03
C ASP A 290 -13.50 -2.65 -4.58
N TRP A 291 -12.33 -2.58 -3.93
CA TRP A 291 -11.15 -3.42 -4.17
C TRP A 291 -11.05 -4.64 -3.24
N ALA A 292 -11.95 -4.76 -2.27
CA ALA A 292 -11.95 -5.88 -1.33
C ALA A 292 -12.13 -7.24 -2.04
N GLY A 293 -11.04 -8.00 -2.14
CA GLY A 293 -11.00 -9.33 -2.78
C GLY A 293 -10.63 -9.33 -4.27
N LYS A 294 -10.32 -8.18 -4.87
CA LYS A 294 -9.71 -8.11 -6.21
C LYS A 294 -8.18 -8.29 -6.14
N PRO A 295 -7.51 -8.67 -7.24
CA PRO A 295 -6.06 -8.61 -7.34
C PRO A 295 -5.55 -7.19 -7.06
N ILE A 296 -4.44 -7.06 -6.34
CA ILE A 296 -3.80 -5.77 -6.07
C ILE A 296 -2.87 -5.44 -7.25
N PRO A 297 -3.02 -4.29 -7.93
CA PRO A 297 -2.10 -3.87 -8.98
C PRO A 297 -0.68 -3.69 -8.46
N GLY A 298 0.31 -4.27 -9.16
CA GLY A 298 1.72 -4.25 -8.74
C GLY A 298 2.27 -2.84 -8.55
N TRP A 299 1.97 -1.93 -9.48
CA TRP A 299 2.49 -0.56 -9.49
C TRP A 299 2.14 0.31 -8.26
N LEU A 300 1.12 -0.08 -7.47
CA LEU A 300 0.77 0.56 -6.19
C LEU A 300 1.76 0.25 -5.06
N TYR A 301 2.71 -0.66 -5.31
CA TYR A 301 3.74 -1.12 -4.39
C TYR A 301 5.13 -0.89 -4.99
N ARG A 302 6.16 -1.10 -4.18
CA ARG A 302 7.58 -1.08 -4.56
C ARG A 302 8.36 -2.08 -3.71
N ILE A 303 9.63 -2.34 -4.05
CA ILE A 303 10.50 -3.21 -3.25
C ILE A 303 10.82 -2.55 -1.91
N LEU A 304 10.85 -3.32 -0.82
CA LEU A 304 11.52 -2.88 0.40
C LEU A 304 13.05 -2.95 0.23
N VAL A 305 13.70 -1.81 -0.04
CA VAL A 305 15.16 -1.70 0.00
C VAL A 305 15.62 -1.56 1.46
N PRO A 306 16.44 -2.47 2.01
CA PRO A 306 16.85 -2.38 3.42
C PRO A 306 17.83 -1.23 3.67
N HIS A 307 17.63 -0.45 4.73
CA HIS A 307 18.53 0.64 5.14
C HIS A 307 19.90 0.20 5.71
N SER A 308 20.37 -1.02 5.39
CA SER A 308 21.67 -1.56 5.78
C SER A 308 22.02 -2.81 4.95
N VAL A 309 23.32 -2.99 4.70
CA VAL A 309 23.83 -4.27 4.20
C VAL A 309 23.89 -5.26 5.35
N LEU A 310 23.18 -6.37 5.20
CA LEU A 310 23.02 -7.44 6.18
C LEU A 310 22.96 -8.77 5.45
N LEU A 311 23.14 -9.89 6.14
CA LEU A 311 22.82 -11.20 5.57
C LEU A 311 21.31 -11.32 5.30
N ALA A 312 20.92 -11.76 4.10
CA ALA A 312 19.53 -11.80 3.67
C ALA A 312 18.79 -12.98 4.34
N LEU A 313 17.67 -12.70 5.03
CA LEU A 313 16.88 -13.76 5.67
C LEU A 313 16.14 -14.65 4.66
N HIS A 314 15.85 -14.14 3.46
CA HIS A 314 15.14 -14.83 2.38
C HIS A 314 16.08 -15.50 1.37
N ASP A 315 17.26 -14.92 1.11
CA ASP A 315 18.19 -15.40 0.08
C ASP A 315 19.30 -16.27 0.69
N ARG A 316 18.86 -17.32 1.39
CA ARG A 316 19.70 -18.26 2.15
C ARG A 316 19.13 -19.67 2.14
N ALA A 317 20.01 -20.66 2.33
CA ALA A 317 19.61 -22.02 2.65
C ALA A 317 18.87 -22.08 4.01
N PRO A 318 17.69 -22.73 4.14
CA PRO A 318 16.92 -22.75 5.39
C PRO A 318 17.64 -23.34 6.60
N GLN A 319 18.64 -24.21 6.38
CA GLN A 319 19.44 -24.83 7.45
C GLN A 319 20.57 -23.95 8.01
N LEU A 320 20.85 -22.79 7.42
CA LEU A 320 21.80 -21.83 7.98
C LEU A 320 21.20 -21.14 9.21
N LYS A 321 22.02 -20.92 10.24
CA LYS A 321 21.68 -20.12 11.41
C LYS A 321 22.31 -18.75 11.22
N ILE A 322 21.52 -17.68 11.33
CA ILE A 322 21.98 -16.29 11.24
C ILE A 322 21.74 -15.64 12.61
N SER A 323 22.68 -14.81 13.07
CA SER A 323 22.59 -14.06 14.32
C SER A 323 21.46 -13.02 14.32
N GLU A 324 21.05 -12.54 15.49
CA GLU A 324 19.94 -11.57 15.61
C GLU A 324 20.24 -10.22 14.93
N ASP A 325 21.51 -9.80 14.93
CA ASP A 325 22.01 -8.62 14.21
C ASP A 325 22.16 -8.83 12.69
N ARG A 326 22.05 -10.09 12.22
CA ARG A 326 22.24 -10.52 10.82
C ARG A 326 23.62 -10.25 10.23
N LEU A 327 24.65 -10.16 11.07
CA LEU A 327 26.05 -10.00 10.66
C LEU A 327 26.90 -11.28 10.79
N ALA A 328 26.43 -12.32 11.47
CA ALA A 328 27.10 -13.62 11.56
C ALA A 328 26.22 -14.77 11.08
N VAL A 329 26.89 -15.85 10.61
CA VAL A 329 26.23 -17.04 10.09
C VAL A 329 27.00 -18.32 10.43
N THR A 330 26.27 -19.35 10.87
CA THR A 330 26.77 -20.66 11.28
C THR A 330 26.11 -21.77 10.45
N GLY A 331 26.91 -22.75 10.01
CA GLY A 331 26.44 -23.92 9.29
C GLY A 331 25.97 -25.09 10.17
N GLU A 332 25.61 -26.21 9.54
CA GLU A 332 25.28 -27.45 10.26
C GLU A 332 25.81 -28.72 9.58
N ARG A 333 25.49 -28.95 8.30
CA ARG A 333 25.73 -30.24 7.61
C ARG A 333 26.58 -30.09 6.34
N GLY A 334 26.00 -30.38 5.17
CA GLY A 334 26.66 -30.16 3.88
C GLY A 334 26.88 -28.68 3.58
N TYR A 335 27.47 -28.41 2.41
CA TYR A 335 27.59 -27.04 1.92
C TYR A 335 26.22 -26.39 1.74
N CYS A 336 26.11 -25.14 2.18
CA CYS A 336 24.92 -24.30 2.04
C CYS A 336 25.36 -22.83 2.00
N MET A 337 24.54 -21.93 1.46
CA MET A 337 24.93 -20.55 1.14
C MET A 337 23.89 -19.50 1.55
N VAL A 338 24.37 -18.29 1.83
CA VAL A 338 23.61 -17.04 2.03
C VAL A 338 24.25 -15.91 1.22
N ARG A 339 23.43 -14.98 0.71
CA ARG A 339 23.86 -13.71 0.12
C ARG A 339 23.51 -12.53 1.04
N ALA A 340 24.22 -11.41 0.89
CA ALA A 340 23.86 -10.15 1.54
C ALA A 340 22.61 -9.50 0.88
N THR A 341 22.04 -8.47 1.52
CA THR A 341 20.86 -7.73 1.04
C THR A 341 21.12 -6.84 -0.19
N HIS A 342 22.39 -6.53 -0.50
CA HIS A 342 22.76 -5.57 -1.54
C HIS A 342 23.72 -6.19 -2.55
N SER A 343 23.61 -5.77 -3.81
CA SER A 343 24.52 -6.14 -4.90
C SER A 343 25.19 -4.92 -5.53
N VAL A 344 26.36 -5.18 -6.10
CA VAL A 344 27.14 -4.24 -6.91
C VAL A 344 27.16 -4.72 -8.37
N ASN A 345 27.03 -3.80 -9.31
CA ASN A 345 26.97 -4.07 -10.76
C ASN A 345 28.01 -3.28 -11.58
N ARG A 346 28.68 -2.31 -10.96
CA ARG A 346 29.73 -1.45 -11.52
C ARG A 346 30.58 -0.83 -10.41
N GLY A 347 31.78 -0.33 -10.72
CA GLY A 347 32.70 0.30 -9.77
C GLY A 347 33.57 -0.70 -8.98
N CYS A 348 34.34 -0.18 -8.03
CA CYS A 348 35.24 -0.96 -7.16
C CYS A 348 34.70 -1.01 -5.72
N TRP A 349 34.54 -2.22 -5.16
CA TRP A 349 33.80 -2.47 -3.91
C TRP A 349 34.49 -3.49 -3.02
N TYR A 350 34.37 -3.30 -1.70
CA TYR A 350 35.04 -4.11 -0.68
C TYR A 350 34.12 -4.49 0.49
N PHE A 351 34.32 -5.70 1.03
CA PHE A 351 33.81 -6.13 2.34
C PHE A 351 34.79 -7.09 3.03
N GLU A 352 34.63 -7.27 4.34
CA GLU A 352 35.42 -8.19 5.17
C GLU A 352 34.57 -9.34 5.73
N VAL A 353 35.20 -10.50 5.95
CA VAL A 353 34.64 -11.63 6.70
C VAL A 353 35.67 -12.10 7.74
N THR A 354 35.28 -12.24 9.00
CA THR A 354 36.13 -12.87 10.03
C THR A 354 35.72 -14.33 10.21
N ILE A 355 36.70 -15.22 10.34
CA ILE A 355 36.45 -16.61 10.70
C ILE A 355 36.36 -16.71 12.24
N GLU A 356 35.15 -16.83 12.77
CA GLU A 356 34.91 -16.89 14.22
C GLU A 356 35.17 -18.31 14.77
N GLU A 357 34.69 -19.34 14.05
CA GLU A 357 34.86 -20.76 14.44
C GLU A 357 35.10 -21.61 13.18
N MET A 358 36.10 -22.50 13.19
CA MET A 358 36.39 -23.45 12.11
C MET A 358 36.68 -24.87 12.65
N PRO A 359 35.66 -25.60 13.15
CA PRO A 359 35.84 -26.93 13.73
C PRO A 359 36.36 -27.99 12.73
N ASP A 360 36.88 -29.11 13.26
CA ASP A 360 37.58 -30.11 12.45
C ASP A 360 36.79 -30.67 11.24
N GLY A 361 37.34 -30.44 10.05
CA GLY A 361 36.73 -30.81 8.78
C GLY A 361 35.45 -30.03 8.44
N ALA A 362 35.15 -28.93 9.14
CA ALA A 362 34.36 -27.84 8.57
C ALA A 362 35.15 -27.15 7.45
N ALA A 363 34.48 -26.33 6.64
CA ALA A 363 35.13 -25.51 5.62
C ALA A 363 34.19 -24.42 5.12
N THR A 364 34.70 -23.20 4.95
CA THR A 364 34.00 -22.13 4.25
C THR A 364 34.45 -22.00 2.79
N ARG A 365 33.57 -21.43 1.97
CA ARG A 365 33.87 -20.80 0.68
C ARG A 365 33.22 -19.41 0.68
N LEU A 366 34.03 -18.38 0.51
CA LEU A 366 33.65 -16.98 0.68
C LEU A 366 33.97 -16.20 -0.59
N GLY A 367 33.19 -15.19 -0.94
CA GLY A 367 33.43 -14.36 -2.12
C GLY A 367 32.17 -13.71 -2.67
N TRP A 368 32.02 -13.75 -3.99
CA TRP A 368 30.96 -13.04 -4.72
C TRP A 368 30.04 -14.01 -5.45
N GLY A 369 28.73 -13.81 -5.33
CA GLY A 369 27.71 -14.67 -5.93
C GLY A 369 26.52 -13.88 -6.49
N ARG A 370 25.97 -14.33 -7.61
CA ARG A 370 24.82 -13.73 -8.30
C ARG A 370 23.51 -14.36 -7.82
N GLU A 371 22.39 -13.73 -8.17
CA GLU A 371 21.03 -14.11 -7.73
C GLU A 371 20.63 -15.58 -7.99
N TYR A 372 21.12 -16.17 -9.09
CA TYR A 372 20.81 -17.54 -9.52
C TYR A 372 21.78 -18.62 -8.99
N GLY A 373 22.82 -18.23 -8.25
CA GLY A 373 23.73 -19.20 -7.62
C GLY A 373 22.99 -20.09 -6.62
N ASN A 374 23.16 -21.41 -6.71
CA ASN A 374 22.36 -22.36 -5.96
C ASN A 374 22.66 -22.31 -4.44
N LEU A 375 21.68 -21.88 -3.64
CA LEU A 375 21.80 -21.74 -2.18
C LEU A 375 22.08 -23.08 -1.45
N GLN A 376 21.75 -24.21 -2.04
CA GLN A 376 22.02 -25.56 -1.51
C GLN A 376 23.37 -26.14 -2.01
N ALA A 377 24.18 -25.34 -2.71
CA ALA A 377 25.49 -25.73 -3.22
C ALA A 377 26.62 -24.90 -2.56
N PRO A 378 27.89 -25.36 -2.64
CA PRO A 378 29.01 -24.49 -2.33
C PRO A 378 29.11 -23.31 -3.31
N LEU A 379 29.48 -22.13 -2.82
CA LEU A 379 29.80 -21.00 -3.71
C LEU A 379 30.90 -21.41 -4.73
N GLY A 380 30.76 -20.96 -5.98
CA GLY A 380 31.60 -21.41 -7.09
C GLY A 380 31.37 -22.88 -7.50
N TYR A 381 30.18 -23.43 -7.26
CA TYR A 381 29.70 -24.68 -7.88
C TYR A 381 29.30 -24.49 -9.35
N ASP A 382 28.65 -23.35 -9.64
CA ASP A 382 28.06 -22.99 -10.92
C ASP A 382 28.75 -21.75 -11.54
N LYS A 383 28.21 -21.26 -12.66
CA LYS A 383 28.65 -20.03 -13.37
C LYS A 383 28.31 -18.73 -12.61
N PHE A 384 27.57 -18.82 -11.51
CA PHE A 384 27.02 -17.66 -10.80
C PHE A 384 27.80 -17.30 -9.54
N GLY A 385 28.99 -17.86 -9.31
CA GLY A 385 29.80 -17.53 -8.14
C GLY A 385 31.31 -17.72 -8.31
N TYR A 386 32.05 -16.90 -7.57
CA TYR A 386 33.50 -16.88 -7.49
C TYR A 386 33.90 -16.88 -6.02
N SER A 387 34.74 -17.84 -5.60
CA SER A 387 35.00 -18.07 -4.18
C SER A 387 36.44 -18.46 -3.85
N TRP A 388 36.80 -18.24 -2.60
CA TRP A 388 38.03 -18.67 -1.96
C TRP A 388 37.71 -19.67 -0.85
N ARG A 389 38.31 -20.88 -0.92
CA ARG A 389 38.09 -21.96 0.03
C ARG A 389 39.22 -22.05 1.05
N SER A 390 38.87 -21.78 2.32
CA SER A 390 39.62 -22.08 3.56
C SER A 390 40.70 -23.16 3.39
N ARG A 391 40.29 -24.41 3.18
CA ARG A 391 41.19 -25.55 3.02
C ARG A 391 42.06 -25.42 1.77
N LYS A 392 43.38 -25.22 1.96
CA LYS A 392 44.41 -25.04 0.92
C LYS A 392 44.29 -23.75 0.07
N GLY A 393 43.58 -22.72 0.55
CA GLY A 393 43.51 -21.39 -0.09
C GLY A 393 43.11 -21.40 -1.57
N THR A 394 42.32 -22.39 -2.01
CA THR A 394 42.02 -22.60 -3.43
C THR A 394 40.87 -21.71 -3.89
N LYS A 395 41.01 -21.09 -5.06
CA LYS A 395 39.93 -20.36 -5.73
C LYS A 395 39.03 -21.30 -6.54
N PHE A 396 37.72 -21.05 -6.53
CA PHE A 396 36.68 -21.90 -7.14
C PHE A 396 35.63 -21.08 -7.91
N THR A 397 35.35 -21.51 -9.14
CA THR A 397 34.17 -21.15 -9.96
C THR A 397 33.85 -22.33 -10.88
N GLU A 398 32.59 -22.51 -11.31
CA GLU A 398 32.15 -23.64 -12.14
C GLU A 398 32.57 -25.03 -11.63
N SER A 399 32.64 -25.21 -10.30
CA SER A 399 33.19 -26.39 -9.61
C SER A 399 34.68 -26.67 -9.85
N HIS A 400 35.37 -25.91 -10.71
CA HIS A 400 36.80 -26.01 -10.96
C HIS A 400 37.61 -25.26 -9.88
N GLY A 401 38.36 -26.01 -9.07
CA GLY A 401 39.26 -25.48 -8.05
C GLY A 401 40.69 -25.35 -8.54
N LYS A 402 41.31 -24.17 -8.36
CA LYS A 402 42.73 -23.91 -8.61
C LYS A 402 43.42 -23.48 -7.31
N HIS A 403 44.71 -23.78 -7.14
CA HIS A 403 45.50 -23.15 -6.08
C HIS A 403 45.67 -21.65 -6.38
N TYR A 404 45.90 -20.87 -5.33
CA TYR A 404 45.87 -19.42 -5.37
C TYR A 404 46.64 -18.82 -4.19
N SER A 405 46.34 -19.26 -2.97
CA SER A 405 47.07 -18.88 -1.77
C SER A 405 47.13 -20.01 -0.74
N ASP A 406 47.77 -19.74 0.40
CA ASP A 406 47.75 -20.63 1.56
C ASP A 406 46.38 -20.69 2.26
N ALA A 407 46.23 -21.64 3.18
CA ALA A 407 45.00 -21.78 3.94
C ALA A 407 44.75 -20.57 4.86
N TYR A 408 43.46 -20.25 5.03
CA TYR A 408 43.00 -19.41 6.14
C TYR A 408 42.28 -20.26 7.20
N VAL A 409 42.35 -19.79 8.44
CA VAL A 409 42.00 -20.50 9.67
C VAL A 409 41.10 -19.63 10.57
N GLU A 410 40.77 -20.13 11.75
CA GLU A 410 40.06 -19.39 12.80
C GLU A 410 40.85 -18.14 13.22
N GLY A 411 40.15 -17.03 13.48
CA GLY A 411 40.74 -15.72 13.78
C GLY A 411 41.20 -14.89 12.56
N ASP A 412 41.42 -15.51 11.39
CA ASP A 412 41.75 -14.76 10.17
C ASP A 412 40.58 -13.84 9.76
N THR A 413 40.92 -12.61 9.38
CA THR A 413 40.02 -11.66 8.74
C THR A 413 40.36 -11.57 7.26
N LEU A 414 39.36 -11.70 6.40
CA LEU A 414 39.50 -11.88 4.98
C LEU A 414 38.80 -10.74 4.24
N GLY A 415 39.53 -10.03 3.38
CA GLY A 415 38.98 -8.97 2.54
C GLY A 415 38.57 -9.50 1.17
N PHE A 416 37.48 -8.95 0.62
CA PHE A 416 36.91 -9.36 -0.65
C PHE A 416 36.65 -8.13 -1.51
N LEU A 417 37.50 -7.92 -2.51
CA LEU A 417 37.38 -6.83 -3.48
C LEU A 417 36.78 -7.34 -4.79
N ILE A 418 35.94 -6.52 -5.42
CA ILE A 418 35.47 -6.71 -6.80
C ILE A 418 35.54 -5.38 -7.55
N GLU A 419 35.99 -5.44 -8.80
CA GLU A 419 36.06 -4.30 -9.69
C GLU A 419 35.32 -4.63 -10.99
N LEU A 420 34.31 -3.81 -11.30
CA LEU A 420 33.38 -3.99 -12.40
C LEU A 420 33.41 -2.72 -13.27
N PRO A 421 34.12 -2.72 -14.42
CA PRO A 421 34.09 -1.61 -15.37
C PRO A 421 32.68 -1.26 -15.83
N GLU A 422 32.43 0.02 -16.13
CA GLU A 422 31.15 0.49 -16.66
C GLU A 422 31.08 0.30 -18.19
N GLU A 423 30.21 -0.60 -18.63
CA GLU A 423 29.78 -0.68 -20.03
C GLU A 423 28.73 0.40 -20.30
N ALA A 424 29.05 1.36 -21.18
CA ALA A 424 28.20 2.52 -21.49
C ALA A 424 26.90 2.20 -22.25
N SER A 425 26.70 0.93 -22.66
CA SER A 425 25.49 0.44 -23.33
C SER A 425 24.52 -0.29 -22.41
N LEU A 426 24.83 -0.43 -21.11
CA LEU A 426 23.96 -1.06 -20.13
C LEU A 426 23.17 -0.03 -19.31
N ASP A 427 21.91 -0.35 -19.04
CA ASP A 427 21.17 0.27 -17.95
C ASP A 427 21.52 -0.44 -16.63
N TYR A 428 21.79 0.34 -15.59
CA TYR A 428 22.14 -0.14 -14.25
C TYR A 428 21.01 0.07 -13.23
N LEU A 429 19.88 0.67 -13.64
CA LEU A 429 18.70 0.82 -12.80
C LEU A 429 18.16 -0.55 -12.35
N PRO A 430 17.74 -0.70 -11.08
CA PRO A 430 17.15 -1.93 -10.60
C PRO A 430 15.75 -2.14 -11.18
N ASN A 431 15.37 -3.41 -11.39
CA ASN A 431 14.01 -3.79 -11.75
C ASN A 431 13.02 -3.31 -10.68
N THR A 432 11.91 -2.69 -11.06
CA THR A 432 10.88 -2.19 -10.14
C THR A 432 9.89 -3.27 -9.70
N PHE A 433 9.78 -4.35 -10.47
CA PHE A 433 8.77 -5.41 -10.35
C PHE A 433 7.30 -4.91 -10.35
N LYS A 434 7.05 -3.64 -10.69
CA LYS A 434 5.71 -3.02 -10.70
C LYS A 434 4.75 -3.65 -11.72
N ASP A 435 5.29 -4.41 -12.68
CA ASP A 435 4.57 -5.24 -13.65
C ASP A 435 4.32 -6.70 -13.18
N ARG A 436 4.71 -7.06 -11.95
CA ARG A 436 4.54 -8.41 -11.39
C ARG A 436 3.32 -8.53 -10.47
N PRO A 437 2.73 -9.73 -10.36
CA PRO A 437 1.63 -9.99 -9.43
C PRO A 437 2.09 -9.93 -7.96
N LEU A 438 1.22 -9.37 -7.11
CA LEU A 438 1.41 -9.33 -5.66
C LEU A 438 0.73 -10.52 -4.97
N VAL A 439 1.50 -11.31 -4.23
CA VAL A 439 1.04 -12.46 -3.44
C VAL A 439 1.10 -12.12 -1.94
N LYS A 440 0.00 -12.37 -1.22
CA LYS A 440 -0.07 -12.13 0.24
C LYS A 440 0.38 -13.36 1.02
N PHE A 441 1.53 -13.27 1.70
CA PHE A 441 1.99 -14.29 2.63
C PHE A 441 1.84 -13.81 4.08
N LYS A 442 0.95 -14.47 4.84
CA LYS A 442 0.45 -14.08 6.17
C LYS A 442 -0.08 -12.64 6.23
N SER A 443 0.79 -11.68 6.46
CA SER A 443 0.46 -10.27 6.69
C SER A 443 1.29 -9.31 5.84
N HIS A 444 2.21 -9.82 5.02
CA HIS A 444 3.04 -9.02 4.10
C HIS A 444 2.70 -9.39 2.65
N LEU A 445 3.03 -8.47 1.73
CA LEU A 445 2.87 -8.67 0.29
C LEU A 445 4.25 -8.87 -0.34
N TYR A 446 4.31 -9.72 -1.36
CA TYR A 446 5.52 -10.03 -2.10
C TYR A 446 5.21 -9.97 -3.59
N TYR A 447 6.10 -9.43 -4.40
CA TYR A 447 6.08 -9.71 -5.83
C TYR A 447 6.48 -11.17 -6.05
N GLU A 448 5.71 -11.88 -6.86
CA GLU A 448 6.10 -13.18 -7.40
C GLU A 448 6.71 -12.96 -8.80
N ASP A 449 8.02 -13.18 -8.93
CA ASP A 449 8.73 -13.14 -10.20
C ASP A 449 9.23 -14.53 -10.59
N LYS A 450 9.40 -14.77 -11.89
CA LYS A 450 9.76 -16.09 -12.42
C LYS A 450 11.25 -16.12 -12.78
N ASP A 451 11.96 -17.12 -12.26
CA ASP A 451 13.39 -17.34 -12.53
C ASP A 451 13.65 -17.52 -14.03
N LYS A 452 14.53 -16.67 -14.58
CA LYS A 452 14.89 -16.66 -16.02
C LYS A 452 16.22 -17.36 -16.31
N ILE A 453 16.63 -18.32 -15.48
CA ILE A 453 17.94 -19.01 -15.52
C ILE A 453 18.39 -19.40 -16.95
N THR A 454 17.49 -19.94 -17.78
CA THR A 454 17.83 -20.36 -19.17
C THR A 454 18.09 -19.19 -20.12
N GLU A 455 17.45 -18.03 -19.90
CA GLU A 455 17.72 -16.79 -20.63
C GLU A 455 19.00 -16.13 -20.10
N THR A 456 19.15 -16.05 -18.78
CA THR A 456 20.37 -15.52 -18.14
C THR A 456 21.62 -16.27 -18.58
N LEU A 457 21.57 -17.62 -18.61
CA LEU A 457 22.69 -18.46 -19.07
C LEU A 457 23.07 -18.24 -20.54
N LYS A 458 22.10 -17.89 -21.41
CA LYS A 458 22.37 -17.55 -22.82
C LYS A 458 22.95 -16.15 -22.98
N ASN A 459 22.59 -15.23 -22.09
CA ASN A 459 23.01 -13.83 -22.13
C ASN A 459 24.29 -13.56 -21.31
N LEU A 460 24.92 -14.60 -20.73
CA LEU A 460 26.22 -14.49 -20.06
C LEU A 460 27.31 -14.11 -21.05
N HIS A 461 27.82 -12.90 -20.91
CA HIS A 461 29.01 -12.38 -21.59
C HIS A 461 30.07 -11.98 -20.56
N ILE A 462 31.32 -11.91 -20.99
CA ILE A 462 32.47 -11.55 -20.16
C ILE A 462 32.58 -10.03 -20.08
N LEU A 463 32.66 -9.49 -18.85
CA LEU A 463 32.96 -8.09 -18.62
C LEU A 463 34.49 -7.90 -18.68
N GLN A 464 34.99 -7.44 -19.82
CA GLN A 464 36.43 -7.26 -20.05
C GLN A 464 37.04 -6.26 -19.05
N GLY A 465 38.16 -6.65 -18.43
CA GLY A 465 38.87 -5.84 -17.44
C GLY A 465 38.28 -5.88 -16.03
N SER A 466 37.21 -6.65 -15.79
CA SER A 466 36.71 -6.91 -14.44
C SER A 466 37.68 -7.81 -13.65
N ARG A 467 37.75 -7.61 -12.33
CA ARG A 467 38.58 -8.44 -11.44
C ARG A 467 37.96 -8.68 -10.07
N ILE A 468 38.37 -9.78 -9.44
CA ILE A 468 38.12 -10.10 -8.04
C ILE A 468 39.47 -10.36 -7.38
N GLU A 469 39.68 -9.77 -6.20
CA GLU A 469 40.90 -9.91 -5.42
C GLU A 469 40.56 -10.21 -3.96
N PHE A 470 41.36 -11.06 -3.30
CA PHE A 470 41.14 -11.47 -1.92
C PHE A 470 42.34 -11.10 -1.05
N PHE A 471 42.08 -10.74 0.19
CA PHE A 471 43.06 -10.24 1.15
C PHE A 471 43.04 -11.11 2.41
N LYS A 472 44.21 -11.33 3.00
CA LYS A 472 44.36 -12.03 4.29
C LYS A 472 44.97 -11.08 5.30
N ASN A 473 44.20 -10.68 6.31
CA ASN A 473 44.63 -9.75 7.36
C ASN A 473 45.29 -8.48 6.77
N GLY A 474 44.57 -7.83 5.84
CA GLY A 474 45.03 -6.67 5.07
C GLY A 474 45.92 -6.98 3.87
N GLN A 475 46.62 -8.11 3.84
CA GLN A 475 47.60 -8.42 2.79
C GLN A 475 46.94 -9.05 1.56
N SER A 476 47.10 -8.44 0.39
CA SER A 476 46.68 -9.01 -0.91
C SER A 476 47.19 -10.45 -1.08
N GLN A 477 46.35 -11.31 -1.64
CA GLN A 477 46.69 -12.67 -2.08
C GLN A 477 46.83 -12.75 -3.61
N GLY A 478 46.94 -11.59 -4.28
CA GLY A 478 46.95 -11.43 -5.73
C GLY A 478 45.56 -11.57 -6.37
N VAL A 479 45.45 -11.29 -7.67
CA VAL A 479 44.17 -11.33 -8.37
C VAL A 479 43.63 -12.78 -8.43
N ALA A 480 42.41 -12.96 -7.91
CA ALA A 480 41.74 -14.26 -7.88
C ALA A 480 41.08 -14.56 -9.22
N PHE A 481 40.29 -13.63 -9.77
CA PHE A 481 39.64 -13.81 -11.06
C PHE A 481 39.75 -12.53 -11.88
N GLU A 482 39.88 -12.70 -13.18
CA GLU A 482 39.90 -11.65 -14.20
C GLU A 482 38.82 -12.02 -15.22
N ASP A 483 38.25 -11.04 -15.92
CA ASP A 483 37.30 -11.25 -17.01
C ASP A 483 36.09 -12.13 -16.59
N ILE A 484 35.45 -11.75 -15.48
CA ILE A 484 34.27 -12.43 -14.95
C ILE A 484 32.99 -12.08 -15.75
N TYR A 485 31.93 -12.88 -15.59
CA TYR A 485 30.67 -12.65 -16.30
C TYR A 485 29.97 -11.34 -15.86
N ALA A 486 29.47 -10.53 -16.80
CA ALA A 486 28.80 -9.26 -16.52
C ALA A 486 27.48 -9.42 -15.73
N GLY A 487 27.19 -8.50 -14.80
CA GLY A 487 25.92 -8.40 -14.04
C GLY A 487 26.10 -8.24 -12.52
N SER A 488 24.98 -8.24 -11.77
CA SER A 488 24.98 -7.94 -10.33
C SER A 488 25.56 -9.05 -9.45
N TYR A 489 26.54 -8.69 -8.61
CA TYR A 489 27.18 -9.56 -7.61
C TYR A 489 26.83 -9.14 -6.19
N PHE A 490 26.51 -10.13 -5.36
CA PHE A 490 26.28 -9.98 -3.92
C PHE A 490 27.48 -10.56 -3.15
N PRO A 491 27.88 -9.98 -2.01
CA PRO A 491 28.66 -10.67 -0.99
C PRO A 491 28.00 -12.01 -0.65
N ALA A 492 28.73 -13.11 -0.78
CA ALA A 492 28.20 -14.47 -0.71
C ALA A 492 29.08 -15.37 0.18
N ILE A 493 28.41 -16.10 1.08
CA ILE A 493 29.05 -16.92 2.11
C ILE A 493 28.47 -18.32 2.05
N SER A 494 29.35 -19.31 1.90
CA SER A 494 28.97 -20.72 1.94
C SER A 494 29.76 -21.49 2.98
N ILE A 495 29.06 -22.31 3.76
CA ILE A 495 29.59 -23.02 4.93
C ILE A 495 29.30 -24.52 4.81
N HIS A 496 30.29 -25.34 5.16
CA HIS A 496 30.20 -26.79 5.34
C HIS A 496 30.50 -27.13 6.81
N LYS A 497 29.61 -27.93 7.43
CA LYS A 497 29.48 -28.18 8.88
C LYS A 497 29.32 -26.89 9.72
N SER A 498 29.46 -27.03 11.03
CA SER A 498 29.31 -26.01 12.08
C SER A 498 30.45 -24.98 12.17
N ALA A 499 30.99 -24.50 11.04
CA ALA A 499 31.83 -23.29 11.09
C ALA A 499 30.95 -22.05 11.21
N THR A 500 31.49 -21.00 11.84
CA THR A 500 30.85 -19.69 12.06
C THR A 500 31.72 -18.59 11.50
N VAL A 501 31.10 -17.63 10.80
CA VAL A 501 31.79 -16.43 10.29
C VAL A 501 30.96 -15.18 10.56
N SER A 502 31.64 -14.06 10.82
CA SER A 502 31.04 -12.72 10.90
C SER A 502 31.40 -11.88 9.67
N VAL A 503 30.59 -10.89 9.34
CA VAL A 503 30.71 -10.08 8.13
C VAL A 503 30.72 -8.60 8.49
N ASN A 504 31.63 -7.86 7.88
CA ASN A 504 31.78 -6.43 8.06
C ASN A 504 31.70 -5.73 6.70
N PHE A 505 30.61 -4.99 6.48
CA PHE A 505 30.36 -4.23 5.26
C PHE A 505 30.89 -2.78 5.35
N GLY A 506 31.53 -2.42 6.46
CA GLY A 506 31.95 -1.06 6.82
C GLY A 506 30.86 -0.28 7.58
N PRO A 507 31.13 0.98 7.99
CA PRO A 507 32.35 1.75 7.72
C PRO A 507 33.59 1.30 8.51
N ALA A 508 33.40 0.63 9.65
CA ALA A 508 34.48 0.26 10.58
C ALA A 508 35.25 -0.99 10.14
N PHE A 509 35.96 -0.92 9.02
CA PHE A 509 36.86 -1.99 8.55
C PHE A 509 38.03 -2.23 9.50
N LYS A 510 38.48 -3.48 9.59
CA LYS A 510 39.71 -3.87 10.31
C LYS A 510 40.96 -3.48 9.52
N TYR A 511 40.88 -3.51 8.19
CA TYR A 511 41.97 -3.21 7.26
C TYR A 511 41.54 -2.12 6.25
N PRO A 512 41.26 -0.88 6.73
CA PRO A 512 40.74 0.20 5.90
C PRO A 512 41.71 0.69 4.81
N GLU A 513 43.01 0.40 4.95
CA GLU A 513 44.04 0.73 3.96
C GLU A 513 43.75 0.13 2.58
N VAL A 514 43.14 -1.07 2.52
CA VAL A 514 42.79 -1.74 1.26
C VAL A 514 41.85 -0.88 0.42
N LEU A 515 40.91 -0.17 1.04
CA LEU A 515 39.98 0.72 0.34
C LEU A 515 40.69 1.96 -0.23
N VAL A 516 41.68 2.49 0.50
CA VAL A 516 42.46 3.67 0.09
C VAL A 516 43.37 3.34 -1.09
N GLU A 517 44.07 2.19 -1.03
CA GLU A 517 44.98 1.74 -2.09
C GLU A 517 44.25 1.46 -3.40
N HIS A 518 43.09 0.80 -3.33
CA HIS A 518 42.31 0.39 -4.50
C HIS A 518 41.23 1.40 -4.92
N LYS A 519 41.06 2.50 -4.17
CA LYS A 519 39.98 3.49 -4.31
C LYS A 519 38.58 2.83 -4.29
N ALA A 520 38.43 1.78 -3.48
CA ALA A 520 37.22 1.00 -3.36
C ALA A 520 36.22 1.65 -2.38
N LYS A 521 34.93 1.49 -2.65
CA LYS A 521 33.85 1.78 -1.69
C LYS A 521 33.63 0.60 -0.75
N GLY A 522 33.18 0.88 0.46
CA GLY A 522 32.68 -0.18 1.34
C GLY A 522 31.28 -0.61 0.92
N MET A 523 30.91 -1.87 1.11
CA MET A 523 29.55 -2.33 0.79
C MET A 523 28.45 -1.49 1.47
N HIS A 524 28.68 -0.92 2.66
CA HIS A 524 27.75 0.00 3.32
C HIS A 524 27.39 1.25 2.49
N ASP A 525 28.32 1.79 1.68
CA ASP A 525 28.06 2.94 0.79
C ASP A 525 26.97 2.61 -0.27
N ARG A 526 26.83 1.32 -0.62
CA ARG A 526 25.86 0.85 -1.62
C ARG A 526 24.40 1.03 -1.19
N VAL A 527 24.13 1.25 0.09
CA VAL A 527 22.78 1.44 0.63
C VAL A 527 22.14 2.72 0.08
N GLU A 528 22.84 3.86 0.16
CA GLU A 528 22.31 5.14 -0.30
C GLU A 528 22.16 5.19 -1.82
N GLU A 529 23.12 4.61 -2.55
CA GLU A 529 23.04 4.45 -4.00
C GLU A 529 21.83 3.60 -4.41
N LEU A 530 21.64 2.42 -3.83
CA LEU A 530 20.56 1.51 -4.23
C LEU A 530 19.18 2.08 -3.88
N ILE A 531 19.04 2.77 -2.75
CA ILE A 531 17.80 3.48 -2.40
C ILE A 531 17.49 4.58 -3.44
N THR A 532 18.52 5.32 -3.86
CA THR A 532 18.37 6.40 -4.86
C THR A 532 18.04 5.84 -6.24
N GLU A 533 18.75 4.80 -6.69
CA GLU A 533 18.52 4.10 -7.96
C GLU A 533 17.13 3.44 -8.01
N GLN A 534 16.67 2.79 -6.93
CA GLN A 534 15.33 2.21 -6.86
C GLN A 534 14.24 3.28 -6.91
N CYS A 535 14.40 4.38 -6.15
CA CYS A 535 13.44 5.48 -6.17
C CYS A 535 13.34 6.12 -7.57
N LEU A 536 14.47 6.25 -8.27
CA LEU A 536 14.52 6.73 -9.65
C LEU A 536 13.84 5.74 -10.62
N ALA A 537 14.17 4.44 -10.55
CA ALA A 537 13.56 3.41 -11.39
C ALA A 537 12.04 3.32 -11.18
N ASP A 538 11.58 3.33 -9.92
CA ASP A 538 10.15 3.33 -9.57
C ASP A 538 9.43 4.57 -10.13
N THR A 539 10.05 5.75 -10.06
CA THR A 539 9.51 7.01 -10.59
C THR A 539 9.46 7.02 -12.12
N LEU A 540 10.51 6.52 -12.78
CA LEU A 540 10.58 6.38 -14.24
C LEU A 540 9.48 5.44 -14.74
N TYR A 541 9.34 4.25 -14.14
CA TYR A 541 8.28 3.31 -14.50
C TYR A 541 6.89 3.94 -14.42
N LEU A 542 6.59 4.67 -13.33
CA LEU A 542 5.30 5.35 -13.17
C LEU A 542 5.09 6.44 -14.23
N THR A 543 6.15 7.14 -14.63
CA THR A 543 6.11 8.20 -15.65
C THR A 543 5.91 7.62 -17.06
N GLU A 544 6.63 6.56 -17.42
CA GLU A 544 6.53 5.88 -18.73
C GLU A 544 5.16 5.22 -18.98
N HIS A 545 4.45 4.88 -17.89
CA HIS A 545 3.14 4.23 -17.92
C HIS A 545 1.99 5.19 -17.58
N ASP A 546 2.23 6.49 -17.48
CA ASP A 546 1.18 7.48 -17.21
C ASP A 546 0.04 7.41 -18.25
N GLY A 547 -1.19 7.66 -17.80
CA GLY A 547 -2.43 7.46 -18.55
C GLY A 547 -2.79 6.00 -18.88
N ARG A 548 -1.82 5.06 -18.86
CA ARG A 548 -2.01 3.61 -19.05
C ARG A 548 -2.27 2.88 -17.73
N LEU A 549 -1.60 3.28 -16.64
CA LEU A 549 -1.90 2.78 -15.29
C LEU A 549 -3.33 3.18 -14.92
N ARG A 550 -4.19 2.20 -14.67
CA ARG A 550 -5.59 2.41 -14.21
C ARG A 550 -6.02 1.22 -13.38
N LEU A 551 -6.69 1.47 -12.25
CA LEU A 551 -7.23 0.40 -11.41
C LEU A 551 -8.27 -0.48 -12.17
N ASP A 552 -8.86 0.06 -13.24
CA ASP A 552 -9.85 -0.57 -14.13
C ASP A 552 -9.27 -1.62 -15.07
N ASN A 553 -7.99 -1.51 -15.46
CA ASN A 553 -7.43 -2.29 -16.57
C ASN A 553 -7.14 -3.76 -16.22
N MET A 554 -7.39 -4.18 -14.97
CA MET A 554 -7.18 -5.54 -14.47
C MET A 554 -8.46 -6.41 -14.55
N GLY A 555 -9.27 -6.20 -15.60
CA GLY A 555 -10.67 -6.68 -15.71
C GLY A 555 -11.03 -7.36 -17.04
N LEU A 556 -10.08 -8.10 -17.64
CA LEU A 556 -10.28 -8.98 -18.80
C LEU A 556 -9.62 -10.34 -18.53
#